data_AF-A0A3B4TML6-F1
#
_entry.id   AF-A0A3B4TML6-F1
#
_cell.length_a   1.000
_cell.length_b   1.000
_cell.length_c   1.000
_cell.angle_alpha   90.00
_cell.angle_beta   90.00
_cell.angle_gamma   90.00
#
_symmetry.space_group_name_H-M   'P 1'
#
loop_
_entity.id
_entity.type
_entity.pdbx_description
1 polymer ?
#
loop_
_entity_poly.entity_id
_entity_poly.type
_entity_poly.pdbx_seq_one_letter_code
_entity_poly.pdbx_strand_id
1 'polypeptide(L)'
;MLSTGDVQGCLRKLETLLRVIKYPGCVDYNGLSKGDPLAFLPIVSFTLTSFSPPFTEQLMAAGLELTGKTDLRFTDTLYKVLRDVFHYKPILTKQQFLQWGFSQRKISVICDIINLVLQKHNQLKKVDQCKHSARLSTQKEDLSRTGNPNPAMQSTGRHCGEQVQPEFQPRVKGPASHKDGREEAQPTLTDADSLSGVEGRLSALEAQIESLLSGLDRLRILEKRLEELERWRNTDKNGGEVITICKESWENLMSRVLLLETKLELSNVQLNVAPPPPASTTSSSMSAASKGDIKEKLESITNMLKITSSLLKNTDSSTSPCN
;
A
#
# COMPACT_ATOMS: atom_id res chain seq x y z
N MET A 1 -12.28 -1.91 22.91
CA MET A 1 -12.25 -0.47 23.24
C MET A 1 -10.80 -0.03 23.22
N LEU A 2 -10.38 0.77 22.23
CA LEU A 2 -9.01 1.31 22.15
C LEU A 2 -8.99 2.64 22.90
N SER A 3 -8.08 2.75 23.87
CA SER A 3 -7.91 3.94 24.69
C SER A 3 -7.64 5.17 23.81
N THR A 4 -8.50 6.18 23.93
CA THR A 4 -8.29 7.52 23.39
C THR A 4 -7.04 8.09 24.05
N GLY A 5 -5.92 8.23 23.34
CA GLY A 5 -4.76 8.87 23.98
C GLY A 5 -3.48 9.04 23.19
N ASP A 6 -3.03 8.07 22.40
CA ASP A 6 -1.69 8.19 21.80
C ASP A 6 -1.57 7.68 20.36
N VAL A 7 -1.48 8.63 19.43
CA VAL A 7 -1.14 8.39 18.02
C VAL A 7 0.25 7.74 17.92
N GLN A 8 1.19 8.07 18.80
CA GLN A 8 2.55 7.50 18.79
C GLN A 8 2.55 6.02 19.15
N GLY A 9 1.74 5.60 20.13
CA GLY A 9 1.49 4.18 20.41
C GLY A 9 0.94 3.42 19.19
N CYS A 10 0.01 4.04 18.46
CA CYS A 10 -0.52 3.45 17.23
C CYS A 10 0.54 3.36 16.12
N LEU A 11 1.39 4.38 15.97
CA LEU A 11 2.49 4.39 15.00
C LEU A 11 3.54 3.31 15.30
N ARG A 12 3.93 3.12 16.57
CA ARG A 12 4.87 2.04 16.96
C ARG A 12 4.32 0.65 16.64
N LYS A 13 3.01 0.45 16.84
CA LYS A 13 2.33 -0.79 16.46
C LYS A 13 2.38 -1.00 14.93
N LEU A 14 2.08 0.04 14.16
CA LEU A 14 2.15 -0.01 12.71
C LEU A 14 3.57 -0.32 12.22
N GLU A 15 4.58 0.37 12.77
CA GLU A 15 6.00 0.15 12.42
C GLU A 15 6.42 -1.32 12.64
N THR A 16 5.99 -1.93 13.75
CA THR A 16 6.27 -3.34 14.03
C THR A 16 5.65 -4.24 12.95
N LEU A 17 4.41 -3.97 12.52
CA LEU A 17 3.75 -4.71 11.46
C LEU A 17 4.42 -4.52 10.09
N LEU A 18 4.87 -3.31 9.78
CA LEU A 18 5.61 -3.02 8.54
C LEU A 18 6.92 -3.81 8.45
N ARG A 19 7.61 -3.99 9.58
CA ARG A 19 8.79 -4.88 9.67
C ARG A 19 8.44 -6.34 9.41
N VAL A 20 7.32 -6.83 9.94
CA VAL A 20 6.85 -8.21 9.71
C VAL A 20 6.58 -8.47 8.23
N ILE A 21 5.92 -7.53 7.55
CA ILE A 21 5.64 -7.65 6.10
C ILE A 21 6.81 -7.24 5.21
N LYS A 22 7.95 -6.85 5.79
CA LYS A 22 9.15 -6.37 5.08
C LYS A 22 8.82 -5.28 4.06
N TYR A 23 8.09 -4.25 4.48
CA TYR A 23 7.72 -3.13 3.62
C TYR A 23 9.00 -2.43 3.08
N PRO A 24 9.21 -2.37 1.75
CA PRO A 24 10.44 -1.85 1.16
C PRO A 24 10.44 -0.32 0.99
N GLY A 25 9.28 0.33 1.06
CA GLY A 25 9.16 1.77 0.84
C GLY A 25 9.60 2.60 2.05
N CYS A 26 9.97 3.86 1.82
CA CYS A 26 10.08 4.82 2.91
C CYS A 26 8.70 5.12 3.50
N VAL A 27 8.64 5.27 4.83
CA VAL A 27 7.40 5.53 5.56
C VAL A 27 7.42 6.97 6.03
N ASP A 28 6.45 7.77 5.59
CA ASP A 28 6.28 9.16 6.05
C ASP A 28 5.53 9.21 7.39
N TYR A 29 6.25 9.08 8.50
CA TYR A 29 5.67 9.14 9.84
C TYR A 29 5.02 10.50 10.17
N ASN A 30 5.48 11.59 9.55
CA ASN A 30 4.90 12.92 9.74
C ASN A 30 3.51 12.98 9.08
N GLY A 31 3.40 12.55 7.82
CA GLY A 31 2.12 12.41 7.12
C GLY A 31 1.16 11.46 7.83
N LEU A 32 1.65 10.30 8.28
CA LEU A 32 0.83 9.34 9.06
C LEU A 32 0.29 9.94 10.36
N SER A 33 1.11 10.71 11.09
CA SER A 33 0.70 11.35 12.35
C SER A 33 -0.40 12.41 12.15
N LYS A 34 -0.35 13.13 11.01
CA LYS A 34 -1.34 14.14 10.60
C LYS A 34 -2.56 13.54 9.93
N GLY A 35 -2.49 12.28 9.50
CA GLY A 35 -3.59 11.62 8.83
C GLY A 35 -3.65 11.91 7.33
N ASP A 36 -2.52 12.23 6.71
CA ASP A 36 -2.41 12.45 5.26
C ASP A 36 -2.65 11.14 4.50
N PRO A 37 -3.71 11.03 3.65
CA PRO A 37 -3.98 9.84 2.86
C PRO A 37 -2.80 9.34 2.02
N LEU A 38 -1.98 10.25 1.48
CA LEU A 38 -0.86 9.90 0.61
C LEU A 38 0.21 9.07 1.34
N ALA A 39 0.33 9.21 2.66
CA ALA A 39 1.23 8.40 3.46
C ALA A 39 0.70 6.97 3.71
N PHE A 40 -0.62 6.76 3.70
CA PHE A 40 -1.24 5.45 3.96
C PHE A 40 -1.40 4.60 2.70
N LEU A 41 -1.72 5.23 1.56
CA LEU A 41 -2.05 4.52 0.32
C LEU A 41 -0.92 3.59 -0.18
N PRO A 42 0.36 4.00 -0.20
CA PRO A 42 1.45 3.12 -0.61
C PRO A 42 1.59 1.87 0.26
N ILE A 43 1.39 2.03 1.59
CA ILE A 43 1.43 0.93 2.55
C ILE A 43 0.34 -0.09 2.24
N VAL A 44 -0.90 0.37 2.04
CA VAL A 44 -2.03 -0.50 1.74
C VAL A 44 -1.86 -1.18 0.39
N SER A 45 -1.43 -0.42 -0.62
CA SER A 45 -1.18 -0.93 -1.96
C SER A 45 -0.16 -2.07 -1.94
N PHE A 46 1.00 -1.86 -1.30
CA PHE A 46 2.00 -2.91 -1.12
C PHE A 46 1.43 -4.13 -0.39
N THR A 47 0.72 -3.90 0.72
CA THR A 47 0.19 -4.99 1.55
C THR A 47 -0.75 -5.90 0.76
N LEU A 48 -1.60 -5.33 -0.11
CA LEU A 48 -2.58 -6.11 -0.88
C LEU A 48 -2.06 -6.67 -2.19
N THR A 49 -1.01 -6.09 -2.77
CA THR A 49 -0.54 -6.46 -4.13
C THR A 49 0.81 -7.16 -4.15
N SER A 50 1.72 -6.80 -3.24
CA SER A 50 3.13 -7.17 -3.32
C SER A 50 3.58 -8.08 -2.18
N PHE A 51 2.99 -7.94 -0.99
CA PHE A 51 3.39 -8.72 0.17
C PHE A 51 3.14 -10.24 -0.01
N SER A 52 2.02 -10.63 -0.61
CA SER A 52 1.63 -12.04 -0.75
C SER A 52 1.14 -12.35 -2.16
N PRO A 53 2.01 -12.81 -3.08
CA PRO A 53 1.64 -13.19 -4.44
C PRO A 53 0.41 -14.12 -4.56
N PRO A 54 0.27 -15.23 -3.78
CA PRO A 54 -0.89 -16.11 -3.91
C PRO A 54 -2.20 -15.42 -3.49
N PHE A 55 -2.12 -14.43 -2.59
CA PHE A 55 -3.28 -13.64 -2.20
C PHE A 55 -3.64 -12.64 -3.31
N THR A 56 -2.65 -12.01 -3.92
CA THR A 56 -2.85 -11.11 -5.07
C THR A 56 -3.49 -11.85 -6.24
N GLU A 57 -3.03 -13.07 -6.55
CA GLU A 57 -3.64 -13.92 -7.59
C GLU A 57 -5.09 -14.25 -7.28
N GLN A 58 -5.41 -14.61 -6.03
CA GLN A 58 -6.81 -14.83 -5.60
C GLN A 58 -7.65 -13.56 -5.80
N LEU A 59 -7.07 -12.39 -5.52
CA LEU A 59 -7.76 -11.12 -5.67
C LEU A 59 -7.99 -10.76 -7.15
N MET A 60 -7.02 -11.04 -8.01
CA MET A 60 -7.15 -10.89 -9.46
C MET A 60 -8.19 -11.85 -10.04
N ALA A 61 -8.21 -13.11 -9.58
CA ALA A 61 -9.23 -14.09 -9.99
C ALA A 61 -10.64 -13.66 -9.58
N ALA A 62 -10.78 -12.91 -8.48
CA ALA A 62 -12.04 -12.29 -8.06
C ALA A 62 -12.37 -10.98 -8.81
N GLY A 63 -11.54 -10.55 -9.76
CA GLY A 63 -11.73 -9.31 -10.52
C GLY A 63 -11.45 -8.02 -9.73
N LEU A 64 -10.71 -8.10 -8.62
CA LEU A 64 -10.44 -6.99 -7.70
C LEU A 64 -9.01 -6.45 -7.84
N GLU A 65 -8.62 -6.08 -9.06
CA GLU A 65 -7.27 -5.56 -9.32
C GLU A 65 -7.01 -4.23 -8.59
N LEU A 66 -5.84 -4.02 -8.00
CA LEU A 66 -5.51 -2.79 -7.24
C LEU A 66 -4.41 -1.93 -7.89
N THR A 67 -3.80 -2.41 -8.97
CA THR A 67 -2.70 -1.77 -9.69
C THR A 67 -3.18 -0.67 -10.65
N GLY A 68 -2.36 0.37 -10.85
CA GLY A 68 -2.59 1.41 -11.88
C GLY A 68 -3.82 2.29 -11.69
N LYS A 69 -4.40 2.34 -10.48
CA LYS A 69 -5.64 3.09 -10.20
C LYS A 69 -5.36 4.44 -9.55
N THR A 70 -6.24 5.41 -9.82
CA THR A 70 -6.35 6.66 -9.05
C THR A 70 -6.71 6.36 -7.58
N ASP A 71 -6.31 7.21 -6.64
CA ASP A 71 -6.57 7.04 -5.20
C ASP A 71 -8.05 6.76 -4.86
N LEU A 72 -8.98 7.44 -5.54
CA LEU A 72 -10.42 7.23 -5.35
C LEU A 72 -10.84 5.81 -5.73
N ARG A 73 -10.48 5.37 -6.95
CA ARG A 73 -10.82 4.03 -7.47
C ARG A 73 -10.08 2.91 -6.72
N PHE A 74 -8.86 3.19 -6.29
CA PHE A 74 -8.11 2.32 -5.39
C PHE A 74 -8.86 2.14 -4.08
N THR A 75 -9.26 3.23 -3.43
CA THR A 75 -10.00 3.21 -2.15
C THR A 75 -11.36 2.53 -2.30
N ASP A 76 -12.07 2.74 -3.41
CA ASP A 76 -13.30 2.00 -3.70
C ASP A 76 -13.08 0.50 -3.75
N THR A 77 -12.02 0.07 -4.45
CA THR A 77 -11.66 -1.34 -4.59
C THR A 77 -11.23 -1.90 -3.24
N LEU A 78 -10.36 -1.21 -2.49
CA LEU A 78 -9.95 -1.55 -1.12
C LEU A 78 -11.18 -1.86 -0.24
N TYR A 79 -12.17 -0.97 -0.20
CA TYR A 79 -13.37 -1.17 0.62
C TYR A 79 -14.28 -2.30 0.12
N LYS A 80 -14.21 -2.68 -1.16
CA LYS A 80 -14.82 -3.92 -1.66
C LYS A 80 -14.05 -5.13 -1.15
N VAL A 81 -12.71 -5.15 -1.29
CA VAL A 81 -11.86 -6.24 -0.77
C VAL A 81 -12.12 -6.48 0.73
N LEU A 82 -12.15 -5.42 1.53
CA LEU A 82 -12.36 -5.54 2.97
C LEU A 82 -13.71 -6.18 3.31
N ARG A 83 -14.78 -5.83 2.60
CA ARG A 83 -16.12 -6.38 2.87
C ARG A 83 -16.34 -7.76 2.27
N ASP A 84 -15.91 -7.95 1.04
CA ASP A 84 -16.28 -9.11 0.23
C ASP A 84 -15.31 -10.27 0.48
N VAL A 85 -14.02 -9.99 0.71
CA VAL A 85 -12.98 -11.01 0.90
C VAL A 85 -12.66 -11.26 2.38
N PHE A 86 -12.60 -10.18 3.17
CA PHE A 86 -12.23 -10.25 4.59
C PHE A 86 -13.42 -10.17 5.54
N HIS A 87 -14.62 -9.86 5.05
CA HIS A 87 -15.82 -9.61 5.86
C HIS A 87 -15.58 -8.59 7.00
N TYR A 88 -14.64 -7.67 6.77
CA TYR A 88 -14.26 -6.61 7.68
C TYR A 88 -15.08 -5.36 7.35
N LYS A 89 -15.64 -4.72 8.39
CA LYS A 89 -16.37 -3.46 8.29
C LYS A 89 -15.47 -2.32 8.79
N PRO A 90 -14.89 -1.50 7.89
CA PRO A 90 -14.03 -0.41 8.30
C PRO A 90 -14.76 0.62 9.17
N ILE A 91 -14.07 1.15 10.17
CA ILE A 91 -14.58 2.20 11.05
C ILE A 91 -14.64 3.59 10.40
N LEU A 92 -13.92 3.77 9.29
CA LEU A 92 -13.91 4.99 8.49
C LEU A 92 -14.72 4.78 7.22
N THR A 93 -15.31 5.85 6.71
CA THR A 93 -15.85 5.87 5.34
C THR A 93 -14.74 6.10 4.33
N LYS A 94 -15.00 5.78 3.05
CA LYS A 94 -14.06 6.02 1.94
C LYS A 94 -13.61 7.48 1.88
N GLN A 95 -14.54 8.41 2.05
CA GLN A 95 -14.27 9.84 2.06
C GLN A 95 -13.39 10.23 3.25
N GLN A 96 -13.70 9.76 4.46
CA GLN A 96 -12.87 10.03 5.64
C GLN A 96 -11.46 9.44 5.53
N PHE A 97 -11.31 8.32 4.81
CA PHE A 97 -10.00 7.73 4.55
C PHE A 97 -9.16 8.63 3.61
N LEU A 98 -9.79 9.27 2.63
CA LEU A 98 -9.16 10.19 1.68
C LEU A 98 -9.11 11.65 2.13
N GLN A 99 -9.68 12.00 3.28
CA GLN A 99 -9.60 13.34 3.85
C GLN A 99 -8.40 13.47 4.78
N TRP A 100 -7.81 14.66 4.90
CA TRP A 100 -6.82 14.92 5.94
C TRP A 100 -7.37 14.69 7.36
N GLY A 101 -6.52 14.24 8.29
CA GLY A 101 -6.92 13.94 9.67
C GLY A 101 -7.30 12.47 9.91
N PHE A 102 -8.04 12.21 11.00
CA PHE A 102 -8.42 10.85 11.45
C PHE A 102 -7.23 9.88 11.63
N SER A 103 -6.03 10.39 11.91
CA SER A 103 -4.78 9.63 11.90
C SER A 103 -4.86 8.35 12.71
N GLN A 104 -5.29 8.41 13.98
CA GLN A 104 -5.41 7.24 14.84
C GLN A 104 -6.32 6.15 14.24
N ARG A 105 -7.49 6.55 13.71
CA ARG A 105 -8.45 5.61 13.11
C ARG A 105 -7.89 5.00 11.82
N LYS A 106 -7.22 5.80 10.99
CA LYS A 106 -6.56 5.33 9.77
C LYS A 106 -5.45 4.34 10.09
N ILE A 107 -4.57 4.69 11.03
CA ILE A 107 -3.49 3.79 11.50
C ILE A 107 -4.08 2.48 12.01
N SER A 108 -5.17 2.53 12.79
CA SER A 108 -5.87 1.33 13.24
C SER A 108 -6.38 0.48 12.08
N VAL A 109 -7.06 1.10 11.11
CA VAL A 109 -7.55 0.40 9.90
C VAL A 109 -6.38 -0.24 9.14
N ILE A 110 -5.26 0.45 8.96
CA ILE A 110 -4.09 -0.12 8.28
C ILE A 110 -3.51 -1.30 9.05
N CYS A 111 -3.39 -1.18 10.38
CA CYS A 111 -2.93 -2.29 11.20
C CYS A 111 -3.85 -3.52 11.04
N ASP A 112 -5.16 -3.31 11.02
CA ASP A 112 -6.14 -4.40 10.83
C ASP A 112 -5.97 -5.03 9.44
N ILE A 113 -5.83 -4.23 8.38
CA ILE A 113 -5.60 -4.70 7.01
C ILE A 113 -4.34 -5.58 6.94
N ILE A 114 -3.22 -5.13 7.50
CA ILE A 114 -1.97 -5.90 7.49
C ILE A 114 -2.16 -7.25 8.19
N ASN A 115 -2.83 -7.26 9.35
CA ASN A 115 -3.08 -8.50 10.08
C ASN A 115 -4.02 -9.45 9.32
N LEU A 116 -5.07 -8.93 8.69
CA LEU A 116 -6.00 -9.70 7.88
C LEU A 116 -5.27 -10.37 6.71
N VAL A 117 -4.42 -9.62 6.01
CA VAL A 117 -3.64 -10.15 4.89
C VAL A 117 -2.61 -11.17 5.38
N LEU A 118 -1.93 -10.92 6.50
CA LEU A 118 -1.03 -11.89 7.13
C LEU A 118 -1.73 -13.21 7.45
N GLN A 119 -2.95 -13.14 8.01
CA GLN A 119 -3.75 -14.32 8.31
C GLN A 119 -4.11 -15.08 7.03
N LYS A 120 -4.56 -14.39 5.97
CA LYS A 120 -4.87 -15.03 4.68
C LYS A 120 -3.64 -15.62 4.00
N HIS A 121 -2.51 -14.92 4.00
CA HIS A 121 -1.24 -15.44 3.47
C HIS A 121 -0.87 -16.78 4.12
N ASN A 122 -0.97 -16.87 5.44
CA ASN A 122 -0.69 -18.11 6.17
C ASN A 122 -1.71 -19.23 5.89
N GLN A 123 -2.98 -18.89 5.62
CA GLN A 123 -3.99 -19.88 5.21
C GLN A 123 -3.67 -20.46 3.83
N LEU A 124 -3.34 -19.61 2.86
CA LEU A 124 -3.05 -20.03 1.49
C LEU A 124 -1.75 -20.84 1.42
N LYS A 125 -0.71 -20.45 2.17
CA LYS A 125 0.56 -21.19 2.24
C LYS A 125 0.39 -22.62 2.75
N LYS A 126 -0.55 -22.88 3.67
CA LYS A 126 -0.85 -24.23 4.17
C LYS A 126 -1.54 -25.10 3.12
N VAL A 127 -2.42 -24.51 2.30
CA VAL A 127 -3.12 -25.23 1.24
C VAL A 127 -2.14 -25.74 0.18
N ASP A 128 -1.11 -24.96 -0.13
CA ASP A 128 -0.08 -25.37 -1.10
C ASP A 128 0.85 -26.47 -0.54
N GLN A 129 1.12 -26.47 0.77
CA GLN A 129 1.92 -27.54 1.41
C GLN A 129 1.17 -28.88 1.48
N CYS A 130 -0.15 -28.89 1.68
CA CYS A 130 -0.94 -30.13 1.67
C CYS A 130 -1.01 -30.79 0.28
N LYS A 131 -0.93 -30.02 -0.81
CA LYS A 131 -0.91 -30.58 -2.19
C LYS A 131 0.40 -31.31 -2.51
N HIS A 132 1.51 -30.92 -1.88
CA HIS A 132 2.79 -31.61 -2.06
C HIS A 132 2.96 -32.86 -1.17
N SER A 133 2.30 -32.92 -0.01
CA SER A 133 2.35 -34.11 0.87
C SER A 133 1.35 -35.21 0.47
N ALA A 134 0.25 -34.88 -0.21
CA ALA A 134 -0.76 -35.86 -0.61
C ALA A 134 -0.40 -36.71 -1.84
N ARG A 135 0.74 -36.45 -2.51
CA ARG A 135 1.22 -37.23 -3.66
C ARG A 135 2.14 -38.41 -3.33
N LEU A 136 2.46 -38.64 -2.06
CA LEU A 136 3.29 -39.79 -1.62
C LEU A 136 2.54 -40.86 -0.81
N SER A 137 1.22 -40.76 -0.68
CA SER A 137 0.40 -41.76 0.00
C SER A 137 -0.77 -42.21 -0.88
N THR A 138 -0.46 -42.80 -2.03
CA THR A 138 -1.39 -43.65 -2.78
C THR A 138 -0.60 -44.77 -3.44
N GLN A 139 -0.01 -45.65 -2.63
CA GLN A 139 0.33 -47.02 -3.00
C GLN A 139 0.81 -47.76 -1.74
N LYS A 140 -0.13 -48.25 -0.94
CA LYS A 140 -0.02 -49.53 -0.23
C LYS A 140 -1.29 -49.80 0.56
N GLU A 141 -2.17 -50.56 -0.05
CA GLU A 141 -3.08 -51.48 0.63
C GLU A 141 -3.56 -52.46 -0.45
N ASP A 142 -2.93 -53.64 -0.54
CA ASP A 142 -3.68 -54.91 -0.46
C ASP A 142 -2.73 -56.12 -0.33
N LEU A 143 -2.71 -56.74 0.86
CA LEU A 143 -2.89 -58.17 1.14
C LEU A 143 -2.32 -58.53 2.52
N SER A 144 -3.24 -58.62 3.47
CA SER A 144 -3.07 -59.15 4.82
C SER A 144 -2.92 -60.68 4.84
N ARG A 145 -2.02 -61.19 5.69
CA ARG A 145 -2.12 -62.54 6.28
C ARG A 145 -2.03 -62.44 7.80
N THR A 146 -3.21 -62.50 8.42
CA THR A 146 -3.58 -63.07 9.74
C THR A 146 -2.55 -63.17 10.87
N GLY A 147 -2.94 -62.67 12.05
CA GLY A 147 -2.61 -63.30 13.34
C GLY A 147 -2.27 -62.33 14.48
N ASN A 148 -3.27 -61.92 15.26
CA ASN A 148 -3.11 -61.46 16.66
C ASN A 148 -3.10 -62.69 17.59
N PRO A 149 -2.66 -62.64 18.88
CA PRO A 149 -2.88 -61.53 19.82
C PRO A 149 -1.73 -61.18 20.83
N ASN A 150 -1.90 -60.00 21.45
CA ASN A 150 -1.28 -59.42 22.67
C ASN A 150 -1.34 -60.33 23.94
N PRO A 151 -0.92 -59.92 25.19
CA PRO A 151 -0.45 -58.61 25.73
C PRO A 151 0.72 -58.65 26.75
N ALA A 152 1.19 -57.48 27.21
CA ALA A 152 1.22 -57.04 28.65
C ALA A 152 2.45 -56.21 29.09
N MET A 153 2.16 -55.15 29.87
CA MET A 153 2.89 -54.56 31.04
C MET A 153 4.36 -54.12 30.88
N GLN A 154 4.92 -53.11 31.55
CA GLN A 154 4.54 -51.93 32.32
C GLN A 154 5.88 -51.36 32.86
N SER A 155 5.98 -50.02 32.99
CA SER A 155 6.70 -49.31 34.06
C SER A 155 8.23 -49.05 34.01
N THR A 156 8.55 -47.79 34.39
CA THR A 156 9.77 -47.26 35.06
C THR A 156 11.08 -47.21 34.27
N GLY A 157 11.93 -46.17 34.29
CA GLY A 157 12.04 -44.94 35.07
C GLY A 157 13.54 -44.53 35.15
N ARG A 158 13.81 -43.21 35.11
CA ARG A 158 15.04 -42.46 35.49
C ARG A 158 16.27 -42.36 34.56
N HIS A 159 16.60 -41.08 34.29
CA HIS A 159 17.90 -40.38 34.19
C HIS A 159 19.14 -41.09 34.79
N CYS A 160 20.38 -40.90 34.33
CA CYS A 160 21.12 -39.66 34.00
C CYS A 160 22.45 -39.99 33.27
N GLY A 161 23.06 -39.01 32.57
CA GLY A 161 24.53 -38.92 32.52
C GLY A 161 25.23 -38.79 31.16
N GLU A 162 25.72 -37.57 30.93
CA GLU A 162 26.98 -37.21 30.28
C GLU A 162 27.17 -37.17 28.74
N GLN A 163 27.96 -36.15 28.41
CA GLN A 163 28.24 -35.45 27.16
C GLN A 163 29.03 -36.27 26.12
N VAL A 164 28.99 -35.81 24.85
CA VAL A 164 30.15 -35.31 24.08
C VAL A 164 29.71 -35.04 22.62
N GLN A 165 30.07 -33.87 22.08
CA GLN A 165 29.90 -33.49 20.66
C GLN A 165 30.80 -34.36 19.75
N PRO A 166 30.56 -34.44 18.42
CA PRO A 166 31.28 -33.52 17.53
C PRO A 166 30.56 -33.13 16.22
N GLU A 167 30.82 -31.88 15.85
CA GLU A 167 31.39 -31.40 14.57
C GLU A 167 31.03 -32.03 13.21
N PHE A 168 30.62 -31.13 12.32
CA PHE A 168 30.43 -31.27 10.88
C PHE A 168 31.76 -31.41 10.12
N GLN A 169 31.80 -32.30 9.11
CA GLN A 169 32.40 -32.06 7.80
C GLN A 169 32.10 -33.20 6.79
N PRO A 170 31.56 -32.93 5.59
CA PRO A 170 31.42 -33.93 4.53
C PRO A 170 32.66 -33.99 3.63
N ARG A 171 33.21 -35.19 3.49
CA ARG A 171 34.37 -35.56 2.68
C ARG A 171 34.00 -35.67 1.19
N VAL A 172 34.60 -34.83 0.37
CA VAL A 172 34.61 -34.93 -1.10
C VAL A 172 35.47 -36.13 -1.51
N LYS A 173 34.97 -36.96 -2.44
CA LYS A 173 35.71 -38.08 -3.04
C LYS A 173 35.52 -38.01 -4.55
N GLY A 174 36.57 -37.59 -5.27
CA GLY A 174 36.69 -37.83 -6.71
C GLY A 174 37.62 -39.02 -6.98
N PRO A 175 37.67 -39.52 -8.22
CA PRO A 175 38.85 -40.24 -8.70
C PRO A 175 39.42 -39.67 -10.02
N ALA A 176 40.75 -39.73 -10.13
CA ALA A 176 41.57 -39.52 -11.34
C ALA A 176 41.90 -40.89 -11.96
N SER A 177 41.73 -41.12 -13.28
CA SER A 177 42.65 -40.91 -14.42
C SER A 177 43.54 -42.12 -14.79
N HIS A 178 43.41 -42.69 -16.00
CA HIS A 178 44.46 -42.87 -17.05
C HIS A 178 44.13 -43.92 -18.15
N LYS A 179 44.40 -43.50 -19.42
CA LYS A 179 44.68 -44.12 -20.77
C LYS A 179 44.60 -45.66 -20.96
N ASP A 180 44.30 -46.25 -22.14
CA ASP A 180 44.75 -46.02 -23.53
C ASP A 180 43.96 -46.93 -24.52
N GLY A 181 44.03 -46.69 -25.85
CA GLY A 181 43.75 -47.73 -26.87
C GLY A 181 42.64 -47.47 -27.92
N ARG A 182 42.99 -47.62 -29.20
CA ARG A 182 42.32 -47.27 -30.46
C ARG A 182 41.79 -48.51 -31.18
N GLU A 183 40.57 -48.49 -31.76
CA GLU A 183 40.24 -48.95 -33.13
C GLU A 183 38.75 -48.78 -33.49
N GLU A 184 38.50 -48.64 -34.80
CA GLU A 184 37.34 -48.10 -35.49
C GLU A 184 36.02 -48.90 -35.39
N ALA A 185 34.90 -48.17 -35.37
CA ALA A 185 33.76 -48.38 -36.27
C ALA A 185 32.77 -47.19 -36.19
N GLN A 186 32.66 -46.39 -37.25
CA GLN A 186 31.43 -45.67 -37.60
C GLN A 186 30.57 -46.57 -38.50
N PRO A 187 29.24 -46.36 -38.68
CA PRO A 187 28.49 -45.09 -38.63
C PRO A 187 27.25 -45.15 -37.71
N THR A 188 26.57 -44.06 -37.33
CA THR A 188 25.42 -43.50 -38.06
C THR A 188 24.94 -42.20 -37.38
N LEU A 189 24.64 -41.21 -38.21
CA LEU A 189 24.26 -39.83 -37.96
C LEU A 189 23.05 -39.64 -37.02
N THR A 190 23.21 -38.95 -35.89
CA THR A 190 22.13 -38.29 -35.13
C THR A 190 22.65 -37.07 -34.32
N ASP A 191 23.31 -36.10 -34.97
CA ASP A 191 23.84 -34.90 -34.29
C ASP A 191 23.15 -33.57 -34.67
N ALA A 192 22.00 -33.62 -35.35
CA ALA A 192 21.26 -32.41 -35.73
C ALA A 192 20.31 -31.89 -34.62
N ASP A 193 19.80 -32.77 -33.75
CA ASP A 193 18.78 -32.39 -32.76
C ASP A 193 19.36 -31.64 -31.55
N SER A 194 20.59 -31.95 -31.15
CA SER A 194 21.26 -31.31 -30.01
C SER A 194 21.77 -29.90 -30.32
N LEU A 195 22.09 -29.60 -31.58
CA LEU A 195 22.61 -28.29 -32.00
C LEU A 195 21.50 -27.22 -31.97
N SER A 196 20.30 -27.57 -32.44
CA SER A 196 19.14 -26.66 -32.48
C SER A 196 18.68 -26.20 -31.09
N GLY A 197 18.77 -27.06 -30.08
CA GLY A 197 18.43 -26.73 -28.70
C GLY A 197 19.44 -25.80 -28.04
N VAL A 198 20.73 -25.93 -28.37
CA VAL A 198 21.77 -25.02 -27.87
C VAL A 198 21.69 -23.67 -28.59
N GLU A 199 21.40 -23.68 -29.88
CA GLU A 199 21.22 -22.47 -30.69
C GLU A 199 19.99 -21.65 -30.27
N GLY A 200 18.86 -22.31 -29.99
CA GLY A 200 17.69 -21.64 -29.42
C GLY A 200 17.94 -21.03 -28.04
N ARG A 201 18.78 -21.66 -27.20
CA ARG A 201 19.21 -21.09 -25.92
C ARG A 201 20.17 -19.92 -26.10
N LEU A 202 21.04 -19.96 -27.10
CA LEU A 202 21.94 -18.87 -27.45
C LEU A 202 21.14 -17.64 -27.92
N SER A 203 20.16 -17.83 -28.82
CA SER A 203 19.28 -16.75 -29.28
C SER A 203 18.41 -16.16 -28.15
N ALA A 204 17.94 -16.99 -27.21
CA ALA A 204 17.20 -16.50 -26.05
C ALA A 204 18.08 -15.65 -25.11
N LEU A 205 19.35 -16.01 -24.94
CA LEU A 205 20.32 -15.22 -24.17
C LEU A 205 20.68 -13.93 -24.89
N GLU A 206 20.85 -13.97 -26.21
CA GLU A 206 21.11 -12.78 -27.04
C GLU A 206 19.95 -11.79 -26.96
N ALA A 207 18.70 -12.26 -27.06
CA ALA A 207 17.52 -11.42 -26.88
C ALA A 207 17.40 -10.82 -25.46
N GLN A 208 17.82 -11.57 -24.43
CA GLN A 208 17.87 -11.04 -23.05
C GLN A 208 18.95 -9.96 -22.90
N ILE A 209 20.11 -10.14 -23.50
CA ILE A 209 21.18 -9.13 -23.51
C ILE A 209 20.69 -7.86 -24.20
N GLU A 210 20.03 -7.97 -25.37
CA GLU A 210 19.48 -6.82 -26.08
C GLU A 210 18.39 -6.10 -25.27
N SER A 211 17.55 -6.86 -24.57
CA SER A 211 16.56 -6.29 -23.64
C SER A 211 17.22 -5.59 -22.44
N LEU A 212 18.35 -6.08 -21.95
CA LEU A 212 19.09 -5.44 -20.85
C LEU A 212 19.82 -4.18 -21.35
N LEU A 213 20.38 -4.21 -22.56
CA LEU A 213 21.04 -3.07 -23.18
C LEU A 213 20.05 -1.93 -23.44
N SER A 214 18.87 -2.23 -24.00
CA SER A 214 17.80 -1.25 -24.16
C SER A 214 17.24 -0.74 -22.81
N GLY A 215 17.21 -1.59 -21.78
CA GLY A 215 16.93 -1.19 -20.41
C GLY A 215 17.97 -0.22 -19.84
N LEU A 216 19.25 -0.45 -20.12
CA LEU A 216 20.37 0.40 -19.72
C LEU A 216 20.34 1.75 -20.44
N ASP A 217 19.99 1.79 -21.72
CA ASP A 217 19.80 3.05 -22.46
C ASP A 217 18.66 3.88 -21.88
N ARG A 218 17.55 3.25 -21.47
CA ARG A 218 16.46 3.93 -20.77
C ARG A 218 16.92 4.50 -19.42
N LEU A 219 17.71 3.73 -18.66
CA LEU A 219 18.31 4.20 -17.41
C LEU A 219 19.25 5.39 -17.65
N ARG A 220 20.08 5.34 -18.69
CA ARG A 220 20.98 6.44 -19.09
C ARG A 220 20.21 7.71 -19.47
N ILE A 221 19.07 7.59 -20.14
CA ILE A 221 18.18 8.73 -20.43
C ILE A 221 17.59 9.30 -19.14
N LEU A 222 17.14 8.44 -18.21
CA LEU A 222 16.61 8.87 -16.92
C LEU A 222 17.67 9.54 -16.04
N GLU A 223 18.91 9.03 -16.06
CA GLU A 223 20.06 9.63 -15.37
C GLU A 223 20.35 11.04 -15.90
N LYS A 224 20.40 11.22 -17.23
CA LYS A 224 20.54 12.56 -17.83
C LYS A 224 19.40 13.51 -17.45
N ARG A 225 18.16 13.03 -17.43
CA ARG A 225 17.00 13.84 -17.00
C ARG A 225 17.07 14.19 -15.52
N LEU A 226 17.56 13.28 -14.69
CA LEU A 226 17.78 13.53 -13.27
C LEU A 226 18.88 14.56 -13.05
N GLU A 227 19.99 14.48 -13.79
CA GLU A 227 21.04 15.49 -13.80
C GLU A 227 20.54 16.86 -14.27
N GLU A 228 19.66 16.90 -15.28
CA GLU A 228 19.01 18.14 -15.70
C GLU A 228 18.12 18.73 -14.60
N LEU A 229 17.30 17.91 -13.94
CA LEU A 229 16.46 18.35 -12.81
C LEU A 229 17.30 18.80 -11.61
N GLU A 230 18.40 18.11 -11.34
CA GLU A 230 19.37 18.50 -10.31
C GLU A 230 20.04 19.84 -10.66
N ARG A 231 20.38 20.05 -11.94
CA ARG A 231 20.84 21.34 -12.43
C ARG A 231 19.78 22.42 -12.24
N TRP A 232 18.52 22.19 -12.61
CA TRP A 232 17.41 23.13 -12.37
C TRP A 232 17.28 23.53 -10.90
N ARG A 233 17.36 22.55 -9.99
CA ARG A 233 17.33 22.78 -8.54
C ARG A 233 18.53 23.57 -8.00
N ASN A 234 19.70 23.41 -8.63
CA ASN A 234 20.90 24.16 -8.23
C ASN A 234 21.00 25.53 -8.93
N THR A 235 20.41 25.71 -10.13
CA THR A 235 20.23 27.04 -10.75
C THR A 235 19.21 27.90 -10.00
N ASP A 236 18.23 27.30 -9.32
CA ASP A 236 17.33 27.99 -8.37
C ASP A 236 18.10 28.65 -7.21
N LYS A 237 19.31 28.17 -6.89
CA LYS A 237 20.19 28.78 -5.88
C LYS A 237 21.08 29.90 -6.44
N ASN A 238 21.20 30.03 -7.77
CA ASN A 238 22.16 30.91 -8.43
C ASN A 238 21.53 31.96 -9.35
N GLY A 239 20.24 32.30 -9.15
CA GLY A 239 19.65 33.52 -9.74
C GLY A 239 18.95 33.33 -11.08
N GLY A 240 18.21 32.24 -11.26
CA GLY A 240 17.10 32.19 -12.22
C GLY A 240 15.84 32.76 -11.59
N GLU A 241 15.04 33.52 -12.34
CA GLU A 241 13.80 34.15 -11.91
C GLU A 241 12.76 33.11 -11.42
N VAL A 242 12.91 32.71 -10.15
CA VAL A 242 11.85 32.10 -9.38
C VAL A 242 10.74 33.14 -9.30
N ILE A 243 9.53 32.81 -9.77
CA ILE A 243 8.33 33.61 -9.52
C ILE A 243 8.12 33.60 -8.00
N THR A 244 8.80 34.50 -7.32
CA THR A 244 8.73 34.71 -5.88
C THR A 244 7.46 35.49 -5.63
N ILE A 245 6.37 34.77 -5.38
CA ILE A 245 5.13 35.39 -4.95
C ILE A 245 5.34 35.83 -3.50
N CYS A 246 5.46 37.14 -3.27
CA CYS A 246 5.51 37.69 -1.92
C CYS A 246 4.29 37.23 -1.13
N LYS A 247 4.48 36.96 0.16
CA LYS A 247 3.42 36.48 1.07
C LYS A 247 2.20 37.38 1.03
N GLU A 248 2.40 38.69 0.95
CA GLU A 248 1.36 39.71 0.89
C GLU A 248 0.55 39.62 -0.42
N SER A 249 1.19 39.26 -1.54
CA SER A 249 0.52 39.05 -2.83
C SER A 249 -0.37 37.80 -2.80
N TRP A 250 0.12 36.74 -2.16
CA TRP A 250 -0.67 35.53 -1.93
C TRP A 250 -1.85 35.77 -0.98
N GLU A 251 -1.64 36.50 0.10
CA GLU A 251 -2.70 36.88 1.04
C GLU A 251 -3.73 37.82 0.40
N ASN A 252 -3.30 38.74 -0.48
CA ASN A 252 -4.21 39.57 -1.27
C ASN A 252 -5.06 38.73 -2.22
N LEU A 253 -4.45 37.79 -2.94
CA LEU A 253 -5.15 36.87 -3.83
C LEU A 253 -6.16 36.03 -3.04
N MET A 254 -5.74 35.48 -1.90
CA MET A 254 -6.61 34.69 -1.02
C MET A 254 -7.80 35.53 -0.51
N SER A 255 -7.54 36.78 -0.12
CA SER A 255 -8.59 37.72 0.30
C SER A 255 -9.59 38.01 -0.82
N ARG A 256 -9.11 38.16 -2.06
CA ARG A 256 -9.98 38.38 -3.24
C ARG A 256 -10.78 37.14 -3.60
N VAL A 257 -10.17 35.95 -3.56
CA VAL A 257 -10.88 34.68 -3.79
C VAL A 257 -11.98 34.50 -2.75
N LEU A 258 -11.68 34.73 -1.47
CA LEU A 258 -12.66 34.65 -0.39
C LEU A 258 -13.82 35.65 -0.56
N LEU A 259 -13.51 36.88 -0.99
CA LEU A 259 -14.54 37.89 -1.27
C LEU A 259 -15.42 37.47 -2.45
N LEU A 260 -14.85 36.84 -3.49
CA LEU A 260 -15.57 36.33 -4.64
C LEU A 260 -16.45 35.13 -4.28
N GLU A 261 -15.97 34.20 -3.46
CA GLU A 261 -16.76 33.08 -2.92
C GLU A 261 -17.96 33.60 -2.11
N THR A 262 -17.73 34.58 -1.23
CA THR A 262 -18.78 35.21 -0.43
C THR A 262 -19.80 35.94 -1.32
N LYS A 263 -19.32 36.69 -2.33
CA LYS A 263 -20.19 37.38 -3.28
C LYS A 263 -21.00 36.40 -4.13
N LEU A 264 -20.41 35.28 -4.53
CA LEU A 264 -21.09 34.22 -5.26
C LEU A 264 -22.22 33.62 -4.41
N GLU A 265 -21.94 33.27 -3.17
CA GLU A 265 -22.94 32.77 -2.21
C GLU A 265 -24.09 33.77 -2.01
N LEU A 266 -23.80 35.07 -1.89
CA LEU A 266 -24.83 36.12 -1.80
C LEU A 266 -25.65 36.28 -3.09
N SER A 267 -25.03 36.20 -4.26
CA SER A 267 -25.74 36.28 -5.55
C SER A 267 -26.66 35.08 -5.77
N ASN A 268 -26.27 33.90 -5.28
CA ASN A 268 -27.09 32.69 -5.28
C ASN A 268 -28.31 32.81 -4.35
N VAL A 269 -28.20 33.60 -3.29
CA VAL A 269 -29.33 33.97 -2.41
C VAL A 269 -30.28 34.97 -3.10
N GLN A 270 -29.75 35.93 -3.86
CA GLN A 270 -30.56 36.91 -4.60
C GLN A 270 -31.35 36.30 -5.76
N LEU A 271 -30.82 35.28 -6.45
CA LEU A 271 -31.54 34.58 -7.53
C LEU A 271 -32.71 33.70 -7.02
N ASN A 272 -32.74 33.37 -5.73
CA ASN A 272 -33.79 32.55 -5.12
C ASN A 272 -34.91 33.36 -4.41
N VAL A 273 -34.88 34.70 -4.48
CA VAL A 273 -35.96 35.55 -3.98
C VAL A 273 -36.61 36.26 -5.16
N ALA A 274 -37.74 35.73 -5.62
CA ALA A 274 -38.60 36.38 -6.60
C ALA A 274 -39.05 37.78 -6.12
N PRO A 275 -39.29 38.74 -7.02
CA PRO A 275 -39.70 40.09 -6.62
C PRO A 275 -41.08 40.09 -5.94
N PRO A 276 -41.36 41.04 -5.03
CA PRO A 276 -42.61 41.05 -4.27
C PRO A 276 -43.81 41.37 -5.17
N PRO A 277 -44.95 40.65 -5.04
CA PRO A 277 -46.20 41.07 -5.67
C PRO A 277 -46.78 42.29 -4.93
N PRO A 278 -47.55 43.16 -5.61
CA PRO A 278 -48.17 44.30 -4.96
C PRO A 278 -49.18 43.83 -3.91
N ALA A 279 -49.16 44.51 -2.77
CA ALA A 279 -49.90 44.16 -1.57
C ALA A 279 -51.38 43.88 -1.82
N SER A 280 -51.84 42.73 -1.37
CA SER A 280 -53.22 42.53 -0.93
C SER A 280 -53.23 41.52 0.19
N THR A 281 -53.94 41.93 1.24
CA THR A 281 -54.11 41.36 2.56
C THR A 281 -54.43 39.86 2.52
N THR A 282 -53.86 39.11 3.46
CA THR A 282 -54.50 38.24 4.48
C THR A 282 -53.74 36.93 4.68
N SER A 283 -53.38 36.66 5.95
CA SER A 283 -53.11 35.38 6.62
C SER A 283 -52.56 34.18 5.82
N SER A 284 -51.37 33.69 6.20
CA SER A 284 -51.15 32.25 6.45
C SER A 284 -49.73 31.93 6.90
N SER A 285 -49.64 31.24 8.05
CA SER A 285 -48.66 30.19 8.41
C SER A 285 -47.45 30.01 7.48
N MET A 286 -46.28 30.47 7.92
CA MET A 286 -45.00 30.16 7.26
C MET A 286 -44.43 28.83 7.78
N SER A 287 -44.32 27.89 6.85
CA SER A 287 -43.68 26.58 6.97
C SER A 287 -42.30 26.66 7.64
N ALA A 288 -42.13 25.89 8.73
CA ALA A 288 -40.91 25.80 9.53
C ALA A 288 -39.65 25.31 8.75
N ALA A 289 -39.82 24.81 7.52
CA ALA A 289 -38.74 24.34 6.66
C ALA A 289 -37.77 25.46 6.20
N SER A 290 -38.26 26.69 5.98
CA SER A 290 -37.41 27.80 5.48
C SER A 290 -36.54 28.45 6.57
N LYS A 291 -36.94 28.38 7.84
CA LYS A 291 -36.16 28.98 8.95
C LYS A 291 -34.89 28.21 9.29
N GLY A 292 -34.89 26.88 9.09
CA GLY A 292 -33.73 26.03 9.33
C GLY A 292 -32.57 26.38 8.40
N ASP A 293 -32.86 26.43 7.10
CA ASP A 293 -31.84 26.70 6.07
C ASP A 293 -31.23 28.10 6.20
N ILE A 294 -32.03 29.12 6.51
CA ILE A 294 -31.52 30.49 6.71
C ILE A 294 -30.65 30.56 7.97
N LYS A 295 -31.04 29.86 9.04
CA LYS A 295 -30.26 29.80 10.28
C LYS A 295 -28.92 29.08 10.06
N GLU A 296 -28.93 27.94 9.37
CA GLU A 296 -27.70 27.20 9.03
C GLU A 296 -26.79 28.01 8.10
N LYS A 297 -27.34 28.74 7.15
CA LYS A 297 -26.59 29.63 6.25
C LYS A 297 -25.98 30.83 7.01
N LEU A 298 -26.71 31.46 7.93
CA LEU A 298 -26.17 32.53 8.79
C LEU A 298 -25.11 32.02 9.76
N GLU A 299 -25.29 30.82 10.31
CA GLU A 299 -24.30 30.15 11.16
C GLU A 299 -23.01 29.86 10.36
N SER A 300 -23.13 29.44 9.09
CA SER A 300 -22.00 29.20 8.19
C SER A 300 -21.23 30.49 7.88
N ILE A 301 -21.93 31.58 7.56
CA ILE A 301 -21.31 32.91 7.35
C ILE A 301 -20.62 33.38 8.64
N THR A 302 -21.26 33.20 9.79
CA THR A 302 -20.69 33.58 11.08
C THR A 302 -19.44 32.77 11.42
N ASN A 303 -19.43 31.47 11.11
CA ASN A 303 -18.27 30.61 11.34
C ASN A 303 -17.11 30.95 10.40
N MET A 304 -17.40 31.27 9.13
CA MET A 304 -16.39 31.79 8.20
C MET A 304 -15.75 33.08 8.74
N LEU A 305 -16.56 34.06 9.16
CA LEU A 305 -16.05 35.32 9.72
C LEU A 305 -15.24 35.11 11.02
N LYS A 306 -15.63 34.15 11.87
CA LYS A 306 -14.87 33.78 13.08
C LYS A 306 -13.52 33.16 12.75
N ILE A 307 -13.46 32.27 11.75
CA ILE A 307 -12.21 31.66 11.28
C ILE A 307 -11.29 32.75 10.72
N THR A 308 -11.82 33.68 9.92
CA THR A 308 -11.06 34.83 9.39
C THR A 308 -10.55 35.75 10.50
N SER A 309 -11.37 36.05 11.51
CA SER A 309 -10.95 36.86 12.66
C SER A 309 -9.82 36.18 13.45
N SER A 310 -9.87 34.85 13.61
CA SER A 310 -8.78 34.11 14.28
C SER A 310 -7.47 34.09 13.47
N LEU A 311 -7.56 34.09 12.14
CA LEU A 311 -6.38 34.16 11.27
C LEU A 311 -5.67 35.51 11.35
N LEU A 312 -6.44 36.60 11.33
CA LEU A 312 -5.91 37.96 11.47
C LEU A 312 -5.36 38.23 12.89
N LYS A 313 -6.02 37.70 13.93
CA LYS A 313 -5.59 37.88 15.33
C LYS A 313 -4.29 37.16 15.68
N ASN A 314 -3.92 36.12 14.93
CA ASN A 314 -2.64 35.43 15.06
C ASN A 314 -1.50 36.13 14.31
N THR A 315 -1.79 37.16 13.51
CA THR A 315 -0.78 37.90 12.74
C THR A 315 -0.16 39.03 13.57
N ASP A 316 -0.89 39.57 14.56
CA ASP A 316 -0.43 40.68 15.41
C ASP A 316 0.52 40.26 16.55
N SER A 317 0.70 38.96 16.81
CA SER A 317 1.52 38.46 17.92
C SER A 317 2.99 38.18 17.58
N SER A 318 3.42 38.38 16.33
CA SER A 318 4.82 38.17 15.93
C SER A 318 5.39 39.40 15.22
N THR A 319 5.57 40.48 15.97
CA THR A 319 6.43 41.58 15.54
C THR A 319 7.39 41.92 16.68
N SER A 320 8.49 41.17 16.76
CA SER A 320 9.67 41.61 17.51
C SER A 320 10.40 42.66 16.66
N PRO A 321 10.73 43.84 17.19
CA PRO A 321 11.51 44.82 16.43
C PRO A 321 12.98 44.37 16.43
N CYS A 322 13.55 44.14 15.24
CA CYS A 322 15.00 44.06 15.08
C CYS A 322 15.59 45.47 15.14
N ASN A 323 16.42 45.73 16.15
CA ASN A 323 17.55 46.65 16.04
C ASN A 323 18.74 45.91 15.42
#